data_AF-A0A919M3M2-F1
#
_entry.id   AF-A0A919M3M2-F1
#
_cell.length_a   1.000
_cell.length_b   1.000
_cell.length_c   1.000
_cell.angle_alpha   90.00
_cell.angle_beta   90.00
_cell.angle_gamma   90.00
#
_symmetry.space_group_name_H-M   'P 1'
#
loop_
_entity.id
_entity.type
_entity.pdbx_description
1 polymer ?
#
loop_
_entity_poly.entity_id
_entity_poly.type
_entity_poly.pdbx_seq_one_letter_code
_entity_poly.pdbx_strand_id
1 'polypeptide(L)'
;MSDLDEHDSLHRLLGGYLLGGLDEADTDRLDAHLHDCAECRAELDRLAPVPDMLQHLPDARHLGGDLPPLTVAPAARPSPQNIENLLSRMRAEKTRESRVSRTRWLVAASVAVIAAGAIGYGVIVNNGGGGGTPQNPPAAVQQITANFQAAAGSGMTGQATLVKKAWGVQVSLNMTGMSGKAPFFCIVKRADGKQEQAAVWGETPEHTAKVDGSSSFTATDVKEILITDADGKALGSATVT
;
A
#
# COMPACT_ATOMS: atom_id res chain seq x y z
N MET A 1 9.84 -7.23 27.40
CA MET A 1 10.64 -7.40 26.18
C MET A 1 11.82 -8.25 26.57
N SER A 2 12.17 -9.24 25.76
CA SER A 2 13.40 -10.01 25.97
C SER A 2 14.60 -9.09 25.75
N ASP A 3 15.74 -9.34 26.41
CA ASP A 3 16.99 -8.60 26.17
C ASP A 3 17.40 -8.63 24.68
N LEU A 4 17.04 -9.70 23.97
CA LEU A 4 17.22 -9.84 22.52
C LEU A 4 16.35 -8.86 21.70
N ASP A 5 15.14 -8.57 22.17
CA ASP A 5 14.22 -7.63 21.49
C ASP A 5 14.72 -6.19 21.65
N GLU A 6 15.31 -5.87 22.82
CA GLU A 6 15.89 -4.56 23.08
C GLU A 6 17.16 -4.33 22.26
N HIS A 7 18.05 -5.33 22.18
CA HIS A 7 19.22 -5.30 21.30
C HIS A 7 18.85 -5.00 19.83
N ASP A 8 17.90 -5.74 19.25
CA ASP A 8 17.45 -5.52 17.87
C ASP A 8 16.83 -4.12 17.68
N SER A 9 16.13 -3.61 18.70
CA SER A 9 15.59 -2.26 18.65
C SER A 9 16.66 -1.17 18.61
N LEU A 10 17.73 -1.32 19.40
CA LEU A 10 18.83 -0.36 19.47
C LEU A 10 19.77 -0.49 18.26
N HIS A 11 20.01 -1.71 17.77
CA HIS A 11 20.80 -1.95 16.56
C HIS A 11 20.22 -1.24 15.32
N ARG A 12 18.88 -1.14 15.20
CA ARG A 12 18.24 -0.37 14.11
C ARG A 12 18.52 1.14 14.16
N LEU A 13 18.93 1.67 15.31
CA LEU A 13 19.20 3.10 15.48
C LEU A 13 20.60 3.51 14.95
N LEU A 14 21.51 2.56 14.68
CA LEU A 14 22.89 2.85 14.27
C LEU A 14 22.98 3.77 13.04
N GLY A 15 22.11 3.58 12.04
CA GLY A 15 22.10 4.43 10.85
C GLY A 15 21.64 5.86 11.15
N GLY A 16 20.64 6.02 12.01
CA GLY A 16 20.18 7.33 12.47
C GLY A 16 21.23 8.04 13.32
N TYR A 17 21.92 7.29 14.19
CA TYR A 17 23.01 7.79 15.02
C TYR A 17 24.16 8.34 14.17
N LEU A 18 24.62 7.55 13.20
CA LEU A 18 25.72 7.91 12.30
C LEU A 18 25.42 9.17 11.46
N LEU A 19 24.15 9.34 11.05
CA LEU A 19 23.70 10.47 10.23
C LEU A 19 23.23 11.67 11.07
N GLY A 20 23.31 11.60 12.41
CA GLY A 20 22.89 12.67 13.32
C GLY A 20 21.38 12.91 13.34
N GLY A 21 20.58 11.88 13.07
CA GLY A 21 19.12 11.94 12.95
C GLY A 21 18.33 11.46 14.18
N LEU A 22 19.00 11.05 15.27
CA LEU A 22 18.32 10.63 16.49
C LEU A 22 17.92 11.81 17.37
N ASP A 23 16.90 11.61 18.19
CA ASP A 23 16.62 12.50 19.31
C ASP A 23 17.56 12.22 20.50
N GLU A 24 17.55 13.10 21.49
CA GLU A 24 18.44 13.04 22.65
C GLU A 24 18.24 11.75 23.46
N ALA A 25 16.99 11.32 23.63
CA ALA A 25 16.66 10.13 24.40
C ALA A 25 17.14 8.84 23.72
N ASP A 26 16.96 8.74 22.40
CA ASP A 26 17.44 7.60 21.61
C ASP A 26 18.96 7.61 21.50
N THR A 27 19.59 8.79 21.46
CA THR A 27 21.06 8.93 21.48
C THR A 27 21.64 8.40 22.79
N ASP A 28 21.12 8.83 23.94
CA ASP A 28 21.59 8.40 25.26
C ASP A 28 21.45 6.88 25.45
N ARG A 29 20.32 6.30 25.00
CA ARG A 29 20.08 4.86 25.09
C ARG A 29 21.04 4.08 24.22
N LEU A 30 21.33 4.57 23.02
CA LEU A 30 22.25 3.91 22.12
C LEU A 30 23.70 4.06 22.59
N ASP A 31 24.11 5.22 23.12
CA ASP A 31 25.44 5.41 23.71
C ASP A 31 25.70 4.45 24.87
N ALA A 32 24.72 4.30 25.77
CA ALA A 32 24.79 3.33 26.86
C ALA A 32 24.93 1.90 26.32
N HIS A 33 24.21 1.55 25.26
CA HIS A 33 24.31 0.24 24.62
C HIS A 33 25.66 -0.01 23.96
N LEU A 34 26.20 0.99 23.25
CA LEU A 34 27.50 0.91 22.57
C LEU A 34 28.66 0.74 23.55
N HIS A 35 28.51 1.19 24.79
CA HIS A 35 29.49 0.94 25.86
C HIS A 35 29.78 -0.56 26.02
N ASP A 36 28.72 -1.38 26.03
CA ASP A 36 28.80 -2.81 26.35
C ASP A 36 28.71 -3.73 25.11
N CYS A 37 28.19 -3.24 23.98
CA CYS A 37 27.99 -4.05 22.77
C CYS A 37 29.12 -3.88 21.74
N ALA A 38 30.02 -4.86 21.67
CA ALA A 38 31.10 -4.86 20.68
C ALA A 38 30.61 -5.07 19.22
N GLU A 39 29.51 -5.80 19.03
CA GLU A 39 28.91 -6.05 17.72
C GLU A 39 28.38 -4.76 17.09
N CYS A 40 27.58 -3.99 17.83
CA CYS A 40 27.05 -2.72 17.36
C CYS A 40 28.15 -1.68 17.09
N ARG A 41 29.23 -1.67 17.89
CA ARG A 41 30.42 -0.84 17.61
C ARG A 41 31.12 -1.24 16.31
N ALA A 42 31.32 -2.54 16.08
CA ALA A 42 31.91 -3.03 14.84
C ALA A 42 31.04 -2.72 13.61
N GLU A 43 29.71 -2.73 13.75
CA GLU A 43 28.80 -2.29 12.69
C GLU A 43 28.92 -0.78 12.42
N LEU A 44 28.98 0.07 13.45
CA LEU A 44 29.21 1.51 13.28
C LEU A 44 30.53 1.79 12.55
N ASP A 45 31.61 1.08 12.90
CA ASP A 45 32.89 1.22 12.21
C ASP A 45 32.80 0.81 10.72
N ARG A 46 32.03 -0.24 10.41
CA ARG A 46 31.77 -0.66 9.02
C ARG A 46 30.96 0.39 8.25
N LEU A 47 30.03 1.08 8.92
CA LEU A 47 29.19 2.11 8.31
C LEU A 47 29.85 3.49 8.27
N ALA A 48 30.94 3.73 9.01
CA ALA A 48 31.62 5.03 9.11
C ALA A 48 31.94 5.74 7.77
N PRO A 49 32.23 5.04 6.65
CA PRO A 49 32.43 5.70 5.35
C PRO A 49 31.15 6.24 4.68
N VAL A 50 29.96 5.77 5.07
CA VAL A 50 28.69 6.08 4.40
C VAL A 50 28.38 7.59 4.35
N PRO A 51 28.51 8.36 5.45
CA PRO A 51 28.22 9.79 5.42
C PRO A 51 29.10 10.55 4.41
N ASP A 52 30.38 10.18 4.28
CA ASP A 52 31.29 10.77 3.30
C ASP A 52 30.89 10.41 1.87
N MET A 53 30.54 9.15 1.60
CA MET A 53 30.03 8.73 0.29
C MET A 53 28.78 9.49 -0.13
N LEU A 54 27.88 9.78 0.83
CA LEU A 54 26.67 10.57 0.58
C LEU A 54 26.97 12.04 0.25
N GLN A 55 28.05 12.62 0.75
CA GLN A 55 28.48 13.98 0.41
C GLN A 55 29.00 14.10 -1.02
N HIS A 56 29.49 13.00 -1.60
CA HIS A 56 30.02 12.95 -2.96
C HIS A 56 28.94 12.69 -4.02
N LEU A 57 27.69 12.44 -3.61
CA LEU A 57 26.59 12.34 -4.55
C LEU A 57 26.29 13.74 -5.12
N PRO A 58 26.15 13.87 -6.46
CA PRO A 58 25.67 15.11 -7.04
C PRO A 58 24.33 15.44 -6.41
N ASP A 59 24.17 16.69 -5.98
CA ASP A 59 22.94 17.17 -5.36
C ASP A 59 21.75 16.66 -6.19
N ALA A 60 20.84 15.91 -5.56
CA ALA A 60 19.69 15.31 -6.27
C ALA A 60 18.82 16.38 -6.96
N ARG A 61 19.01 17.66 -6.58
CA ARG A 61 18.49 18.87 -7.22
C ARG A 61 18.91 19.04 -8.68
N HIS A 62 20.10 18.54 -9.06
CA HIS A 62 20.70 18.70 -10.38
C HIS A 62 20.47 17.50 -11.31
N LEU A 63 19.91 16.40 -10.79
CA LEU A 63 19.58 15.21 -11.59
C LEU A 63 18.18 15.29 -12.25
N GLY A 64 17.39 16.32 -11.93
CA GLY A 64 16.12 16.62 -12.59
C GLY A 64 16.23 17.89 -13.43
N GLY A 65 16.26 17.75 -14.76
CA GLY A 65 16.10 18.90 -15.65
C GLY A 65 14.79 19.65 -15.36
N ASP A 66 14.86 20.99 -15.39
CA ASP A 66 13.75 21.95 -15.28
C ASP A 66 12.78 21.80 -14.09
N LEU A 67 13.16 21.11 -13.01
CA LEU A 67 12.51 21.35 -11.73
C LEU A 67 13.13 22.61 -11.08
N PRO A 68 12.32 23.51 -10.49
CA PRO A 68 12.86 24.64 -9.75
C PRO A 68 13.87 24.11 -8.73
N PRO A 69 15.01 24.81 -8.53
CA PRO A 69 16.07 24.32 -7.66
C PRO A 69 15.42 23.95 -6.34
N LEU A 70 15.61 22.70 -5.91
CA LEU A 70 15.28 22.28 -4.55
C LEU A 70 16.20 23.07 -3.62
N THR A 71 15.90 24.34 -3.38
CA THR A 71 16.41 25.03 -2.21
C THR A 71 15.89 24.19 -1.05
N VAL A 72 16.71 23.26 -0.56
CA VAL A 72 16.67 22.84 0.82
C VAL A 72 17.17 24.05 1.62
N ALA A 73 16.39 25.14 1.58
CA ALA A 73 16.12 25.84 2.82
C ALA A 73 15.67 24.73 3.78
N PRO A 74 16.20 24.65 5.01
CA PRO A 74 15.86 23.59 5.95
C PRO A 74 14.36 23.43 5.87
N ALA A 75 13.91 22.29 5.32
CA ALA A 75 12.52 22.08 4.94
C ALA A 75 11.72 22.55 6.14
N ALA A 76 11.01 23.68 5.98
CA ALA A 76 10.56 24.49 7.11
C ALA A 76 10.02 23.52 8.15
N ARG A 77 10.76 23.38 9.27
CA ARG A 77 10.52 22.32 10.26
C ARG A 77 9.02 22.21 10.39
N PRO A 78 8.39 21.08 10.01
CA PRO A 78 6.95 21.03 9.90
C PRO A 78 6.39 21.60 11.20
N SER A 79 5.48 22.57 11.10
CA SER A 79 5.05 23.32 12.27
C SER A 79 4.70 22.33 13.39
N PRO A 80 4.93 22.66 14.67
CA PRO A 80 4.63 21.74 15.77
C PRO A 80 3.21 21.16 15.69
N GLN A 81 2.28 21.93 15.10
CA GLN A 81 0.91 21.52 14.80
C GLN A 81 0.83 20.42 13.71
N ASN A 82 1.61 20.51 12.64
CA ASN A 82 1.69 19.47 11.61
C ASN A 82 2.32 18.18 12.15
N ILE A 83 3.33 18.30 13.01
CA ILE A 83 3.94 17.15 13.68
C ILE A 83 2.93 16.50 14.64
N GLU A 84 2.24 17.29 15.48
CA GLU A 84 1.22 16.76 16.40
C GLU A 84 0.03 16.17 15.63
N ASN A 85 -0.34 16.72 14.47
CA ASN A 85 -1.36 16.16 13.59
C ASN A 85 -0.94 14.83 12.99
N LEU A 86 0.32 14.65 12.62
CA LEU A 86 0.85 13.38 12.12
C LEU A 86 0.97 12.34 13.24
N LEU A 87 1.52 12.74 14.39
CA LEU A 87 1.63 11.88 15.57
C LEU A 87 0.25 11.47 16.11
N SER A 88 -0.72 12.38 16.14
CA SER A 88 -2.09 12.07 16.55
C SER A 88 -2.79 11.14 15.55
N ARG A 89 -2.56 11.30 14.24
CA ARG A 89 -3.03 10.34 13.22
C ARG A 89 -2.42 8.96 13.42
N MET A 90 -1.11 8.86 13.64
CA MET A 90 -0.44 7.57 13.90
C MET A 90 -0.91 6.92 15.22
N ARG A 91 -1.09 7.71 16.30
CA ARG A 91 -1.67 7.20 17.56
C ARG A 91 -3.13 6.75 17.37
N ALA A 92 -3.93 7.50 16.61
CA ALA A 92 -5.31 7.14 16.30
C ALA A 92 -5.38 5.86 15.47
N GLU A 93 -4.45 5.67 14.54
CA GLU A 93 -4.37 4.48 13.70
C GLU A 93 -3.93 3.25 14.49
N LYS A 94 -2.89 3.37 15.32
CA LYS A 94 -2.43 2.30 16.24
C LYS A 94 -3.49 1.91 17.27
N THR A 95 -4.24 2.88 17.81
CA THR A 95 -5.35 2.58 18.74
C THR A 95 -6.57 2.00 18.04
N ARG A 96 -6.82 2.37 16.78
CA ARG A 96 -7.86 1.75 15.95
C ARG A 96 -7.49 0.31 15.62
N GLU A 97 -6.24 0.03 15.31
CA GLU A 97 -5.76 -1.32 15.01
C GLU A 97 -5.81 -2.22 16.25
N SER A 98 -5.42 -1.71 17.42
CA SER A 98 -5.53 -2.45 18.69
C SER A 98 -6.97 -2.67 19.13
N ARG A 99 -7.87 -1.70 18.89
CA ARG A 99 -9.31 -1.86 19.10
C ARG A 99 -9.90 -2.88 18.13
N VAL A 100 -9.60 -2.80 16.84
CA VAL A 100 -10.10 -3.76 15.83
C VAL A 100 -9.59 -5.17 16.11
N SER A 101 -8.34 -5.33 16.53
CA SER A 101 -7.77 -6.59 17.01
C SER A 101 -8.54 -7.16 18.22
N ARG A 102 -8.79 -6.33 19.24
CA ARG A 102 -9.60 -6.70 20.41
C ARG A 102 -11.04 -7.04 20.05
N THR A 103 -11.68 -6.28 19.17
CA THR A 103 -13.06 -6.55 18.73
C THR A 103 -13.14 -7.83 17.92
N ARG A 104 -12.13 -8.14 17.08
CA ARG A 104 -12.04 -9.42 16.36
C ARG A 104 -11.87 -10.60 17.31
N TRP A 105 -11.12 -10.42 18.41
CA TRP A 105 -11.00 -11.42 19.48
C TRP A 105 -12.30 -11.62 20.27
N LEU A 106 -13.05 -10.55 20.56
CA LEU A 106 -14.35 -10.63 21.21
C LEU A 106 -15.43 -11.26 20.31
N VAL A 107 -15.40 -11.00 19.00
CA VAL A 107 -16.29 -11.65 18.02
C VAL A 107 -15.99 -13.14 17.92
N ALA A 108 -14.71 -13.55 17.94
CA ALA A 108 -14.34 -14.97 18.00
C ALA A 108 -14.85 -15.67 19.27
N ALA A 109 -14.86 -14.98 20.42
CA ALA A 109 -15.44 -15.51 21.66
C ALA A 109 -16.98 -15.66 21.59
N SER A 110 -17.69 -14.77 20.90
CA SER A 110 -19.16 -14.85 20.76
C SER A 110 -19.64 -16.02 19.88
N VAL A 111 -18.85 -16.45 18.90
CA VAL A 111 -19.16 -17.63 18.07
C VAL A 111 -19.06 -18.93 18.88
N ALA A 112 -18.14 -19.01 19.84
CA ALA A 112 -18.01 -20.17 20.72
C ALA A 112 -19.18 -20.32 21.71
N VAL A 113 -19.77 -19.22 22.18
CA VAL A 113 -20.92 -19.24 23.10
C VAL A 113 -22.22 -19.65 22.39
N ILE A 114 -22.41 -19.26 21.12
CA ILE A 114 -23.58 -19.65 20.32
C ILE A 114 -23.54 -21.15 19.98
N ALA A 115 -22.35 -21.72 19.73
CA ALA A 115 -22.18 -23.16 19.49
C ALA A 115 -22.52 -24.02 20.74
N ALA A 116 -22.31 -23.50 21.95
CA ALA A 116 -22.68 -24.19 23.19
C ALA A 116 -24.17 -24.05 23.55
N GLY A 117 -24.85 -22.98 23.12
CA GLY A 117 -26.28 -22.76 23.38
C GLY A 117 -27.24 -23.53 22.47
N ALA A 118 -26.80 -23.93 21.27
CA ALA A 118 -27.66 -24.55 20.26
C ALA A 118 -27.98 -26.04 20.52
N ILE A 119 -27.35 -26.69 21.51
CA ILE A 119 -27.56 -28.10 21.82
C ILE A 119 -28.70 -28.31 22.85
N GLY A 120 -29.16 -27.24 23.52
CA GLY A 120 -29.98 -27.38 24.74
C GLY A 120 -31.50 -27.19 24.62
N TYR A 121 -32.05 -26.56 23.58
CA TYR A 121 -33.46 -26.16 23.59
C TYR A 121 -34.09 -26.23 22.20
N GLY A 122 -35.04 -27.15 22.00
CA GLY A 122 -35.98 -27.08 20.89
C GLY A 122 -36.44 -28.39 20.25
N VAL A 123 -36.78 -29.40 21.06
CA VAL A 123 -37.74 -30.44 20.64
C VAL A 123 -39.15 -29.85 20.75
N ILE A 124 -40.10 -30.36 19.93
CA ILE A 124 -41.58 -30.15 19.91
C ILE A 124 -41.97 -28.99 18.94
N VAL A 125 -42.67 -29.14 17.79
CA VAL A 125 -43.93 -29.86 17.47
C VAL A 125 -44.07 -30.13 15.93
N ASN A 126 -44.47 -31.36 15.60
CA ASN A 126 -45.53 -31.83 14.68
C ASN A 126 -45.98 -31.06 13.40
N ASN A 127 -46.05 -31.85 12.31
CA ASN A 127 -46.99 -31.90 11.17
C ASN A 127 -47.16 -30.74 10.15
N GLY A 128 -46.84 -31.08 8.89
CA GLY A 128 -47.76 -30.93 7.76
C GLY A 128 -47.54 -29.74 6.80
N GLY A 129 -47.23 -30.05 5.53
CA GLY A 129 -47.53 -29.19 4.39
C GLY A 129 -46.33 -28.44 3.79
N GLY A 130 -46.28 -28.42 2.46
CA GLY A 130 -45.13 -27.97 1.66
C GLY A 130 -44.63 -26.54 1.92
N GLY A 131 -43.34 -26.35 1.70
CA GLY A 131 -42.69 -25.05 1.72
C GLY A 131 -41.25 -25.18 1.26
N GLY A 132 -40.97 -24.76 0.03
CA GLY A 132 -39.61 -24.73 -0.51
C GLY A 132 -38.70 -23.86 0.35
N THR A 133 -37.50 -24.34 0.60
CA THR A 133 -36.41 -23.56 1.19
C THR A 133 -36.09 -22.38 0.26
N PRO A 134 -36.15 -21.11 0.72
CA PRO A 134 -35.70 -19.98 -0.08
C PRO A 134 -34.17 -20.08 -0.24
N GLN A 135 -33.75 -20.54 -1.42
CA GLN A 135 -32.37 -20.52 -1.87
C GLN A 135 -31.97 -19.05 -2.05
N ASN A 136 -31.31 -18.46 -1.06
CA ASN A 136 -30.78 -17.10 -1.13
C ASN A 136 -29.70 -17.08 -2.24
N PRO A 137 -29.89 -16.35 -3.36
CA PRO A 137 -28.89 -16.34 -4.43
C PRO A 137 -27.59 -15.70 -3.91
N PRO A 138 -26.40 -16.17 -4.37
CA PRO A 138 -25.14 -15.54 -4.01
C PRO A 138 -25.19 -14.06 -4.40
N ALA A 139 -24.81 -13.18 -3.47
CA ALA A 139 -24.77 -11.75 -3.71
C ALA A 139 -23.92 -11.47 -4.96
N ALA A 140 -24.53 -10.86 -5.98
CA ALA A 140 -23.85 -10.53 -7.22
C ALA A 140 -22.65 -9.61 -6.91
N VAL A 141 -21.44 -10.09 -7.19
CA VAL A 141 -20.24 -9.25 -7.15
C VAL A 141 -20.40 -8.19 -8.23
N GLN A 142 -20.54 -6.94 -7.82
CA GLN A 142 -20.63 -5.81 -8.73
C GLN A 142 -19.27 -5.60 -9.40
N GLN A 143 -19.15 -6.07 -10.64
CA GLN A 143 -17.96 -5.95 -11.48
C GLN A 143 -18.27 -5.07 -12.69
N ILE A 144 -17.32 -4.22 -13.07
CA ILE A 144 -17.39 -3.38 -14.27
C ILE A 144 -16.26 -3.82 -15.20
N THR A 145 -16.59 -4.16 -16.44
CA THR A 145 -15.59 -4.54 -17.45
C THR A 145 -15.49 -3.42 -18.48
N ALA A 146 -14.26 -2.99 -18.77
CA ALA A 146 -13.96 -1.98 -19.77
C ALA A 146 -12.93 -2.53 -20.77
N ASN A 147 -13.18 -2.33 -22.06
CA ASN A 147 -12.30 -2.76 -23.14
C ASN A 147 -11.28 -1.66 -23.45
N PHE A 148 -10.02 -2.04 -23.66
CA PHE A 148 -8.98 -1.09 -24.06
C PHE A 148 -9.12 -0.69 -25.53
N GLN A 149 -8.99 0.62 -25.77
CA GLN A 149 -8.76 1.21 -27.08
C GLN A 149 -7.26 1.51 -27.20
N ALA A 150 -6.66 1.05 -28.29
CA ALA A 150 -5.24 1.27 -28.54
C ALA A 150 -4.96 2.77 -28.77
N ALA A 151 -3.86 3.27 -28.21
CA ALA A 151 -3.34 4.58 -28.54
C ALA A 151 -2.72 4.60 -29.95
N ALA A 152 -2.49 5.79 -30.51
CA ALA A 152 -1.85 5.94 -31.81
C ALA A 152 -0.45 5.28 -31.83
N GLY A 153 -0.24 4.34 -32.76
CA GLY A 153 1.01 3.60 -32.89
C GLY A 153 1.22 2.50 -31.85
N SER A 154 0.20 2.17 -31.06
CA SER A 154 0.17 1.00 -30.17
C SER A 154 -0.67 -0.12 -30.79
N GLY A 155 -0.24 -1.37 -30.61
CA GLY A 155 -1.01 -2.57 -30.97
C GLY A 155 -1.79 -3.15 -29.78
N MET A 156 -1.81 -2.46 -28.64
CA MET A 156 -2.33 -3.00 -27.39
C MET A 156 -3.84 -3.22 -27.46
N THR A 157 -4.27 -4.42 -27.08
CA THR A 157 -5.68 -4.76 -26.89
C THR A 157 -5.86 -5.48 -25.56
N GLY A 158 -7.08 -5.52 -25.03
CA GLY A 158 -7.34 -6.19 -23.77
C GLY A 158 -8.55 -5.66 -23.02
N GLN A 159 -8.64 -6.05 -21.76
CA GLN A 159 -9.75 -5.70 -20.87
C GLN A 159 -9.23 -5.33 -19.47
N ALA A 160 -9.93 -4.41 -18.83
CA ALA A 160 -9.82 -4.10 -17.42
C ALA A 160 -11.12 -4.48 -16.71
N THR A 161 -11.04 -5.29 -15.66
CA THR A 161 -12.16 -5.64 -14.78
C THR A 161 -11.97 -4.95 -13.45
N LEU A 162 -12.96 -4.16 -13.04
CA LEU A 162 -12.97 -3.47 -11.76
C LEU A 162 -13.94 -4.16 -10.83
N VAL A 163 -13.47 -4.53 -9.64
CA VAL A 163 -14.31 -5.06 -8.57
C VAL A 163 -14.42 -4.04 -7.47
N LYS A 164 -15.65 -3.64 -7.15
CA LYS A 164 -15.91 -2.71 -6.04
C LYS A 164 -15.49 -3.33 -4.71
N LYS A 165 -14.74 -2.58 -3.91
CA LYS A 165 -14.33 -2.93 -2.55
C LYS A 165 -14.72 -1.80 -1.59
N ALA A 166 -14.75 -2.10 -0.28
CA ALA A 166 -15.06 -1.09 0.73
C ALA A 166 -14.01 0.04 0.81
N TRP A 167 -12.78 -0.25 0.35
CA TRP A 167 -11.64 0.66 0.35
C TRP A 167 -11.36 1.32 -1.01
N GLY A 168 -12.14 1.03 -2.05
CA GLY A 168 -11.89 1.53 -3.41
C GLY A 168 -12.22 0.50 -4.50
N VAL A 169 -11.30 0.30 -5.44
CA VAL A 169 -11.43 -0.68 -6.53
C VAL A 169 -10.21 -1.59 -6.61
N GLN A 170 -10.48 -2.88 -6.79
CA GLN A 170 -9.49 -3.81 -7.33
C GLN A 170 -9.58 -3.74 -8.85
N VAL A 171 -8.43 -3.66 -9.52
CA VAL A 171 -8.31 -3.60 -10.99
C VAL A 171 -7.59 -4.86 -11.45
N SER A 172 -8.22 -5.64 -12.33
CA SER A 172 -7.62 -6.82 -12.96
C SER A 172 -7.47 -6.56 -14.45
N LEU A 173 -6.25 -6.67 -14.97
CA LEU A 173 -5.90 -6.38 -16.35
C LEU A 173 -5.57 -7.66 -17.10
N ASN A 174 -6.00 -7.75 -18.36
CA ASN A 174 -5.57 -8.79 -19.27
C ASN A 174 -5.37 -8.18 -20.66
N MET A 175 -4.10 -8.09 -21.07
CA MET A 175 -3.67 -7.30 -22.22
C MET A 175 -2.72 -8.11 -23.11
N THR A 176 -2.75 -7.80 -24.40
CA THR A 176 -1.87 -8.35 -25.43
C THR A 176 -1.43 -7.25 -26.39
N GLY A 177 -0.38 -7.49 -27.19
CA GLY A 177 0.11 -6.52 -28.16
C GLY A 177 0.77 -5.29 -27.51
N MET A 178 1.26 -5.42 -26.28
CA MET A 178 1.94 -4.33 -25.58
C MET A 178 3.32 -4.07 -26.21
N SER A 179 3.48 -2.89 -26.80
CA SER A 179 4.74 -2.42 -27.38
C SER A 179 5.14 -1.09 -26.74
N GLY A 180 6.22 -1.09 -25.97
CA GLY A 180 6.71 0.09 -25.26
C GLY A 180 7.90 -0.27 -24.36
N LYS A 181 8.46 0.75 -23.71
CA LYS A 181 9.61 0.59 -22.81
C LYS A 181 9.14 0.33 -21.38
N ALA A 182 9.52 -0.81 -20.81
CA ALA A 182 9.24 -1.10 -19.42
C ALA A 182 9.99 -0.13 -18.46
N PRO A 183 9.51 0.09 -17.22
CA PRO A 183 8.29 -0.48 -16.66
C PRO A 183 7.01 0.10 -17.27
N PHE A 184 5.93 -0.67 -17.21
CA PHE A 184 4.59 -0.25 -17.60
C PHE A 184 3.77 0.12 -16.37
N PHE A 185 2.84 1.04 -16.55
CA PHE A 185 2.03 1.58 -15.46
C PHE A 185 0.54 1.48 -15.79
N CYS A 186 -0.25 1.10 -14.79
CA CYS A 186 -1.69 1.22 -14.82
C CYS A 186 -2.10 2.45 -14.01
N ILE A 187 -2.71 3.43 -14.68
CA ILE A 187 -3.17 4.68 -14.09
C ILE A 187 -4.70 4.70 -14.10
N VAL A 188 -5.30 4.86 -12.93
CA VAL A 188 -6.75 5.02 -12.74
C VAL A 188 -7.05 6.51 -12.67
N LYS A 189 -7.96 7.00 -13.53
CA LYS A 189 -8.35 8.41 -13.56
C LYS A 189 -9.80 8.62 -13.21
N ARG A 190 -10.07 9.76 -12.58
CA ARG A 190 -11.40 10.27 -12.26
C ARG A 190 -11.84 11.37 -13.21
N ALA A 191 -13.13 11.71 -13.15
CA ALA A 191 -13.70 12.85 -13.88
C ALA A 191 -13.09 14.21 -13.49
N ASP A 192 -12.63 14.36 -12.25
CA ASP A 192 -11.99 15.58 -11.74
C ASP A 192 -10.51 15.72 -12.16
N GLY A 193 -10.01 14.79 -12.98
CA GLY A 193 -8.63 14.77 -13.48
C GLY A 193 -7.61 14.16 -12.51
N LYS A 194 -8.01 13.79 -11.28
CA LYS A 194 -7.11 13.10 -10.34
C LYS A 194 -6.78 11.70 -10.84
N GLN A 195 -5.54 11.29 -10.58
CA GLN A 195 -4.98 10.03 -11.05
C GLN A 195 -4.31 9.29 -9.91
N GLU A 196 -4.42 7.97 -9.92
CA GLU A 196 -3.70 7.06 -9.03
C GLU A 196 -3.05 5.94 -9.84
N GLN A 197 -1.81 5.59 -9.52
CA GLN A 197 -1.17 4.41 -10.07
C GLN A 197 -1.70 3.17 -9.34
N ALA A 198 -2.37 2.27 -10.07
CA ALA A 198 -2.93 1.05 -9.51
C ALA A 198 -1.99 -0.16 -9.59
N ALA A 199 -1.07 -0.17 -10.56
CA ALA A 199 -0.05 -1.21 -10.71
C ALA A 199 1.14 -0.71 -11.51
N VAL A 200 2.29 -1.35 -11.33
CA VAL A 200 3.50 -1.19 -12.14
C VAL A 200 4.12 -2.57 -12.35
N TRP A 201 4.62 -2.86 -13.55
CA TRP A 201 5.27 -4.13 -13.87
C TRP A 201 6.39 -3.95 -14.89
N GLY A 202 7.28 -4.95 -14.95
CA GLY A 202 8.47 -4.94 -15.79
C GLY A 202 8.21 -5.37 -17.24
N GLU A 203 9.30 -5.79 -17.90
CA GLU A 203 9.27 -6.24 -19.29
C GLU A 203 8.29 -7.39 -19.53
N THR A 204 7.68 -7.39 -20.72
CA THR A 204 6.77 -8.44 -21.17
C THR A 204 7.26 -9.03 -22.49
N PRO A 205 8.14 -10.05 -22.47
CA PRO A 205 8.74 -10.60 -23.68
C PRO A 205 7.71 -11.14 -24.69
N GLU A 206 6.58 -11.65 -24.20
CA GLU A 206 5.48 -12.15 -25.04
C GLU A 206 4.51 -11.03 -25.48
N HIS A 207 4.79 -9.77 -25.13
CA HIS A 207 3.89 -8.62 -25.34
C HIS A 207 2.50 -8.80 -24.71
N THR A 208 2.39 -9.65 -23.69
CA THR A 208 1.17 -9.89 -22.92
C THR A 208 1.37 -9.58 -21.44
N ALA A 209 0.28 -9.20 -20.76
CA ALA A 209 0.29 -8.99 -19.32
C ALA A 209 -1.06 -9.34 -18.69
N LYS A 210 -0.98 -10.07 -17.57
CA LYS A 210 -2.09 -10.25 -16.63
C LYS A 210 -1.65 -9.71 -15.28
N VAL A 211 -2.25 -8.62 -14.85
CA VAL A 211 -1.79 -7.84 -13.69
C VAL A 211 -2.98 -7.42 -12.86
N ASP A 212 -2.88 -7.64 -11.56
CA ASP A 212 -3.82 -7.13 -10.58
C ASP A 212 -3.24 -5.89 -9.89
N GLY A 213 -4.10 -4.93 -9.59
CA GLY A 213 -3.78 -3.67 -8.93
C GLY A 213 -4.94 -3.14 -8.10
N SER A 214 -4.75 -1.96 -7.52
CA SER A 214 -5.77 -1.33 -6.68
C SER A 214 -5.70 0.19 -6.73
N SER A 215 -6.85 0.85 -6.63
CA SER A 215 -6.94 2.30 -6.40
C SER A 215 -7.90 2.57 -5.24
N SER A 216 -7.63 3.66 -4.52
CA SER A 216 -8.48 4.14 -3.43
C SER A 216 -9.79 4.77 -3.94
N PHE A 217 -9.87 5.08 -5.24
CA PHE A 217 -11.06 5.64 -5.87
C PHE A 217 -12.23 4.66 -5.81
N THR A 218 -13.43 5.20 -5.60
CA THR A 218 -14.64 4.39 -5.60
C THR A 218 -15.01 3.99 -7.02
N ALA A 219 -15.65 2.83 -7.20
CA ALA A 219 -16.01 2.32 -8.53
C ALA A 219 -16.82 3.31 -9.37
N THR A 220 -17.66 4.14 -8.75
CA THR A 220 -18.48 5.16 -9.42
C THR A 220 -17.68 6.40 -9.86
N ASP A 221 -16.53 6.65 -9.23
CA ASP A 221 -15.66 7.78 -9.53
C ASP A 221 -14.66 7.50 -10.64
N VAL A 222 -14.34 6.23 -10.90
CA VAL A 222 -13.40 5.83 -11.96
C VAL A 222 -14.03 6.10 -13.33
N LYS A 223 -13.28 6.76 -14.21
CA LYS A 223 -13.71 7.08 -15.57
C LYS A 223 -12.81 6.52 -16.66
N GLU A 224 -11.52 6.40 -16.39
CA GLU A 224 -10.57 5.87 -17.36
C GLU A 224 -9.52 5.03 -16.66
N ILE A 225 -9.19 3.89 -17.27
CA ILE A 225 -7.97 3.13 -16.99
C ILE A 225 -7.00 3.42 -18.14
N LEU A 226 -5.83 3.95 -17.85
CA LEU A 226 -4.79 4.26 -18.83
C LEU A 226 -3.56 3.40 -18.58
N ILE A 227 -3.02 2.81 -19.64
CA ILE A 227 -1.75 2.09 -19.61
C ILE A 227 -0.67 2.95 -20.27
N THR A 228 0.45 3.15 -19.58
CA THR A 228 1.60 3.89 -20.11
C THR A 228 2.89 3.09 -19.99
N ASP A 229 3.88 3.46 -20.79
CA ASP A 229 5.26 2.97 -20.67
C ASP A 229 6.12 3.89 -19.79
N ALA A 230 7.42 3.57 -19.68
CA ALA A 230 8.40 4.29 -18.86
C ALA A 230 8.60 5.76 -19.25
N ASP A 231 8.37 6.10 -20.52
CA ASP A 231 8.52 7.45 -21.02
C ASP A 231 7.18 8.22 -20.95
N GLY A 232 6.15 7.61 -20.35
CA GLY A 232 4.81 8.19 -20.20
C GLY A 232 3.96 8.08 -21.47
N LYS A 233 4.40 7.34 -22.50
CA LYS A 233 3.64 7.14 -23.72
C LYS A 233 2.44 6.26 -23.43
N ALA A 234 1.25 6.73 -23.81
CA ALA A 234 0.03 5.93 -23.72
C ALA A 234 0.10 4.73 -24.67
N LEU A 235 -0.19 3.54 -24.14
CA LEU A 235 -0.36 2.31 -24.91
C LEU A 235 -1.83 2.03 -25.22
N GLY A 236 -2.72 2.41 -24.31
CA GLY A 236 -4.16 2.43 -24.55
C GLY A 236 -4.95 2.79 -23.31
N SER A 237 -6.22 3.11 -23.52
CA SER A 237 -7.13 3.49 -22.44
C SER A 237 -8.47 2.78 -22.54
N ALA A 238 -9.10 2.55 -21.40
CA ALA A 238 -10.41 1.93 -21.29
C ALA A 238 -11.34 2.86 -20.50
N THR A 239 -12.40 3.33 -21.15
CA THR A 239 -13.43 4.14 -20.50
C THR A 239 -14.32 3.25 -19.63
N VAL A 240 -14.51 3.66 -18.37
CA VAL A 240 -15.37 2.95 -17.41
C VAL A 240 -16.72 3.66 -17.35
N THR A 241 -17.78 2.96 -17.75
CA THR A 241 -19.18 3.45 -17.79
C THR A 241 -20.02 2.86 -16.67
#